data_AF-A0A7J8TLP0-F1
#
_entry.id   AF-A0A7J8TLP0-F1
#
_cell.length_a   1.000
_cell.length_b   1.000
_cell.length_c   1.000
_cell.angle_alpha   90.00
_cell.angle_beta   90.00
_cell.angle_gamma   90.00
#
_symmetry.space_group_name_H-M   'P 1'
#
loop_
_entity.id
_entity.type
_entity.pdbx_description
1 polymer ?
#
loop_
_entity_poly.entity_id
_entity_poly.type
_entity_poly.pdbx_seq_one_letter_code
_entity_poly.pdbx_strand_id
1 'polypeptide(L)'
;MRATNQKHRPSAADSATKYSISASTETSRPIPDWIAESINGGSLRNVDVDNGINGWASPPGDLFSLRSVNYLTKKQKSSAGDYLLSPVGMDWLKSTSKLDNVLARSDNRVSQALKKAQSQGKSTKSFIVAFNLQIPGKDHYSAVFYFATEDPISPGSLLYQFINGDDAFRNQRFKIVNRIVKGPWIVKKAVGNYAACLLGKALTCNYHRGGSYLEIDVDIASSTIANAILHLALGYATSVTIDMGFLVEAQTEDELPEKLIGAVR
;
A
#
# COMPACT_ATOMS: atom_id res chain seq x y z
N MET A 1 49.16 31.58 -19.39
CA MET A 1 48.39 31.24 -20.60
C MET A 1 47.98 29.78 -20.54
N ARG A 2 46.72 29.52 -20.90
CA ARG A 2 45.96 28.27 -20.75
C ARG A 2 46.44 27.15 -21.68
N ALA A 3 46.30 25.90 -21.22
CA ALA A 3 45.74 24.83 -22.04
C ALA A 3 45.09 23.77 -21.14
N THR A 4 43.88 23.40 -21.51
CA THR A 4 42.81 22.78 -20.72
C THR A 4 42.76 21.25 -20.87
N ASN A 5 42.38 20.59 -19.78
CA ASN A 5 41.89 19.21 -19.73
C ASN A 5 40.74 18.96 -20.72
N GLN A 6 40.84 17.89 -21.52
CA GLN A 6 39.70 17.22 -22.14
C GLN A 6 39.57 15.82 -21.54
N LYS A 7 38.59 15.63 -20.65
CA LYS A 7 38.08 14.31 -20.28
C LYS A 7 36.97 13.94 -21.27
N HIS A 8 37.17 12.83 -21.96
CA HIS A 8 36.14 12.21 -22.79
C HIS A 8 34.95 11.77 -21.93
N ARG A 9 33.76 12.17 -22.36
CA ARG A 9 32.44 11.81 -21.82
C ARG A 9 31.92 10.61 -22.63
N PRO A 10 31.54 9.48 -22.01
CA PRO A 10 30.66 8.53 -22.68
C PRO A 10 29.21 8.99 -22.54
N SER A 11 28.50 8.78 -23.65
CA SER A 11 27.10 9.10 -23.91
C SER A 11 26.14 8.41 -22.96
N ALA A 12 25.01 9.07 -22.68
CA ALA A 12 23.86 8.53 -21.99
C ALA A 12 23.07 7.61 -22.95
N ALA A 13 23.14 6.30 -22.70
CA ALA A 13 22.17 5.30 -23.12
C ALA A 13 22.39 4.07 -22.22
N ASP A 14 21.30 3.35 -21.92
CA ASP A 14 21.22 2.15 -21.10
C ASP A 14 21.27 2.32 -19.58
N SER A 15 20.12 2.72 -19.02
CA SER A 15 19.75 2.37 -17.65
C SER A 15 18.36 1.74 -17.62
N ALA A 16 18.20 0.65 -18.37
CA ALA A 16 17.18 -0.34 -18.08
C ALA A 16 17.90 -1.56 -17.48
N THR A 17 17.28 -2.13 -16.44
CA THR A 17 17.53 -3.43 -15.78
C THR A 17 18.25 -3.42 -14.41
N LYS A 18 17.55 -4.08 -13.47
CA LYS A 18 17.98 -4.83 -12.27
C LYS A 18 17.76 -4.17 -10.90
N TYR A 19 16.55 -4.39 -10.38
CA TYR A 19 16.30 -4.69 -8.96
C TYR A 19 15.52 -6.03 -8.99
N SER A 20 16.11 -7.21 -8.77
CA SER A 20 16.78 -7.76 -7.58
C SER A 20 15.82 -7.91 -6.39
N ILE A 21 14.85 -8.80 -6.55
CA ILE A 21 14.08 -9.43 -5.47
C ILE A 21 15.02 -10.41 -4.75
N SER A 22 15.11 -10.33 -3.43
CA SER A 22 15.79 -11.32 -2.57
C SER A 22 14.77 -11.86 -1.57
N ALA A 23 14.49 -13.16 -1.41
CA ALA A 23 14.89 -14.34 -2.14
C ALA A 23 13.90 -15.48 -1.83
N SER A 24 13.38 -16.12 -2.87
CA SER A 24 13.06 -17.56 -2.90
C SER A 24 13.17 -17.99 -4.36
N THR A 25 13.66 -19.21 -4.59
CA THR A 25 14.11 -19.73 -5.90
C THR A 25 12.94 -20.07 -6.83
N GLU A 26 12.07 -19.10 -7.12
CA GLU A 26 11.12 -19.15 -8.23
C GLU A 26 11.67 -18.29 -9.36
N THR A 27 11.71 -18.84 -10.57
CA THR A 27 11.97 -18.09 -11.81
C THR A 27 11.18 -16.77 -11.79
N SER A 28 11.86 -15.63 -11.63
CA SER A 28 11.20 -14.33 -11.49
C SER A 28 10.37 -14.06 -12.74
N ARG A 29 9.05 -14.25 -12.64
CA ARG A 29 8.15 -13.88 -13.74
C ARG A 29 8.36 -12.39 -14.02
N PRO A 30 8.49 -11.99 -15.30
CA PRO A 30 8.62 -10.57 -15.63
C PRO A 30 7.39 -9.82 -15.11
N ILE A 31 7.61 -8.64 -14.54
CA ILE A 31 6.53 -7.77 -14.07
C ILE A 31 5.64 -7.42 -15.28
N PRO A 32 4.31 -7.66 -15.23
CA PRO A 32 3.41 -7.28 -16.30
C PRO A 32 3.50 -5.79 -16.65
N ASP A 33 3.41 -5.47 -17.94
CA ASP A 33 3.56 -4.09 -18.45
C ASP A 33 2.62 -3.10 -17.74
N TRP A 34 1.38 -3.51 -17.44
CA TRP A 34 0.39 -2.64 -16.78
C TRP A 34 0.76 -2.33 -15.33
N ILE A 35 1.43 -3.26 -14.63
CA ILE A 35 1.95 -3.03 -13.28
C ILE A 35 3.11 -2.05 -13.36
N ALA A 36 4.02 -2.21 -14.33
CA ALA A 36 5.11 -1.26 -14.54
C ALA A 36 4.58 0.14 -14.91
N GLU A 37 3.56 0.23 -15.77
CA GLU A 37 2.86 1.48 -16.11
C GLU A 37 2.25 2.12 -14.84
N SER A 38 1.64 1.30 -13.97
CA SER A 38 1.07 1.75 -12.70
C SER A 38 2.13 2.21 -11.70
N ILE A 39 3.27 1.53 -11.56
CA ILE A 39 4.31 1.96 -10.62
C ILE A 39 4.91 3.31 -11.03
N ASN A 40 5.10 3.53 -12.33
CA ASN A 40 5.80 4.69 -12.86
C ASN A 40 4.89 5.89 -13.19
N GLY A 41 3.58 5.68 -13.31
CA GLY A 41 2.61 6.73 -13.66
C GLY A 41 2.08 7.56 -12.49
N GLY A 42 2.53 7.28 -11.25
CA GLY A 42 2.01 7.90 -10.03
C GLY A 42 2.46 9.32 -9.76
N SER A 43 1.68 9.99 -8.92
CA SER A 43 2.02 11.33 -8.37
C SER A 43 3.22 11.29 -7.43
N LEU A 44 3.52 10.12 -6.84
CA LEU A 44 4.72 9.87 -6.06
C LEU A 44 5.63 8.89 -6.80
N ARG A 45 6.93 9.19 -6.81
CA ARG A 45 7.94 8.35 -7.44
C ARG A 45 8.16 7.08 -6.63
N ASN A 46 8.27 5.92 -7.29
CA ASN A 46 8.84 4.74 -6.65
C ASN A 46 10.34 4.97 -6.42
N VAL A 47 10.81 4.72 -5.20
CA VAL A 47 12.19 4.99 -4.77
C VAL A 47 12.80 3.80 -4.07
N ASP A 48 14.13 3.83 -3.91
CA ASP A 48 14.86 2.85 -3.11
C ASP A 48 14.34 2.84 -1.66
N VAL A 49 14.16 1.65 -1.10
CA VAL A 49 13.52 1.47 0.21
C VAL A 49 14.34 2.05 1.37
N ASP A 50 15.66 2.06 1.25
CA ASP A 50 16.57 2.47 2.33
C ASP A 50 17.09 3.90 2.15
N ASN A 51 17.33 4.31 0.89
CA ASN A 51 17.98 5.57 0.56
C ASN A 51 17.08 6.55 -0.20
N GLY A 52 15.86 6.13 -0.56
CA GLY A 52 14.90 6.95 -1.30
C GLY A 52 14.38 8.15 -0.48
N ILE A 53 14.10 9.24 -1.19
CA ILE A 53 13.49 10.45 -0.62
C ILE A 53 12.37 10.94 -1.55
N ASN A 54 11.36 11.62 -0.97
CA ASN A 54 10.25 12.25 -1.71
C ASN A 54 9.54 11.29 -2.68
N GLY A 55 9.23 10.09 -2.21
CA GLY A 55 8.60 9.04 -2.97
C GLY A 55 8.04 7.97 -2.06
N TRP A 56 7.62 6.86 -2.67
CA TRP A 56 7.12 5.69 -1.95
C TRP A 56 7.97 4.46 -2.29
N ALA A 57 8.05 3.54 -1.35
CA ALA A 57 8.69 2.24 -1.56
C ALA A 57 7.83 1.13 -0.93
N SER A 58 8.24 -0.12 -1.13
CA SER A 58 7.63 -1.25 -0.44
C SER A 58 8.65 -1.84 0.52
N PRO A 59 8.48 -1.68 1.84
CA PRO A 59 9.38 -2.27 2.82
C PRO A 59 9.36 -3.81 2.71
N PRO A 60 10.35 -4.53 3.25
CA PRO A 60 10.21 -5.96 3.49
C PRO A 60 9.11 -6.23 4.52
N GLY A 61 8.26 -7.23 4.27
CA GLY A 61 7.18 -7.60 5.20
C GLY A 61 7.70 -8.09 6.56
N ASP A 62 8.95 -8.56 6.61
CA ASP A 62 9.59 -8.99 7.86
C ASP A 62 9.82 -7.87 8.88
N LEU A 63 9.67 -6.62 8.46
CA LEU A 63 9.69 -5.48 9.37
C LEU A 63 8.41 -5.37 10.23
N PHE A 64 7.38 -6.15 9.92
CA PHE A 64 6.10 -6.17 10.64
C PHE A 64 5.95 -7.44 11.48
N SER A 65 5.51 -7.26 12.73
CA SER A 65 5.24 -8.35 13.67
C SER A 65 3.74 -8.59 13.82
N LEU A 66 3.26 -9.71 13.30
CA LEU A 66 1.84 -10.08 13.21
C LEU A 66 1.50 -11.33 14.02
N ARG A 67 0.20 -11.63 14.18
CA ARG A 67 -0.26 -12.82 14.93
C ARG A 67 0.27 -14.10 14.28
N SER A 68 1.06 -14.88 15.02
CA SER A 68 1.55 -16.20 14.55
C SER A 68 0.48 -17.29 14.66
N VAL A 69 0.77 -18.48 14.15
CA VAL A 69 -0.10 -19.68 14.24
C VAL A 69 -0.59 -19.99 15.66
N ASN A 70 0.20 -19.67 16.69
CA ASN A 70 -0.15 -19.93 18.09
C ASN A 70 -0.65 -18.66 18.81
N TYR A 71 -1.05 -17.61 18.11
CA TYR A 71 -1.36 -16.33 18.75
C TYR A 71 -2.57 -16.42 19.69
N LEU A 72 -3.65 -17.13 19.32
CA LEU A 72 -4.85 -17.16 20.16
C LEU A 72 -4.57 -17.77 21.54
N THR A 73 -3.71 -18.79 21.61
CA THR A 73 -3.32 -19.50 22.83
C THR A 73 -2.11 -18.86 23.54
N LYS A 74 -1.06 -18.50 22.81
CA LYS A 74 0.24 -18.05 23.39
C LYS A 74 0.49 -16.54 23.24
N LYS A 75 -0.37 -15.80 22.56
CA LYS A 75 -0.19 -14.37 22.19
C LYS A 75 1.13 -14.10 21.46
N GLN A 76 1.69 -15.12 20.81
CA GLN A 76 2.96 -15.03 20.10
C GLN A 76 2.79 -14.37 18.73
N LYS A 77 3.64 -13.38 18.44
CA LYS A 77 3.76 -12.78 17.12
C LYS A 77 5.00 -13.28 16.39
N SER A 78 4.96 -13.25 15.06
CA SER A 78 6.08 -13.59 14.18
C SER A 78 6.24 -12.53 13.09
N SER A 79 7.36 -12.59 12.39
CA SER A 79 7.58 -11.87 11.13
C SER A 79 6.42 -12.11 10.17
N ALA A 80 5.97 -11.08 9.44
CA ALA A 80 4.84 -11.22 8.51
C ALA A 80 5.20 -11.98 7.23
N GLY A 81 6.47 -11.93 6.79
CA GLY A 81 6.91 -12.51 5.52
C GLY A 81 6.30 -11.82 4.30
N ASP A 82 6.11 -12.59 3.23
CA ASP A 82 5.63 -12.10 1.94
C ASP A 82 4.20 -11.54 1.99
N TYR A 83 3.92 -10.61 1.08
CA TYR A 83 2.60 -10.02 0.90
C TYR A 83 1.66 -10.93 0.12
N LEU A 84 0.36 -10.82 0.40
CA LEU A 84 -0.67 -11.48 -0.41
C LEU A 84 -0.79 -10.85 -1.79
N LEU A 85 -0.58 -9.54 -1.91
CA LEU A 85 -0.69 -8.78 -3.15
C LEU A 85 0.60 -7.97 -3.40
N SER A 86 0.93 -7.79 -4.68
CA SER A 86 2.04 -6.95 -5.12
C SER A 86 1.67 -5.47 -5.01
N PRO A 87 2.55 -4.61 -4.47
CA PRO A 87 2.35 -3.16 -4.51
C PRO A 87 2.50 -2.66 -5.96
N VAL A 88 1.52 -1.91 -6.46
CA VAL A 88 1.47 -1.46 -7.87
C VAL A 88 1.39 0.06 -8.02
N GLY A 89 1.32 0.81 -6.93
CA GLY A 89 1.33 2.26 -6.98
C GLY A 89 0.95 2.91 -5.65
N MET A 90 1.34 4.18 -5.52
CA MET A 90 0.79 5.09 -4.51
C MET A 90 0.47 6.41 -5.19
N ASP A 91 -0.64 7.03 -4.83
CA ASP A 91 -0.95 8.40 -5.20
C ASP A 91 -1.20 9.30 -4.01
N TRP A 92 -0.77 10.56 -4.14
CA TRP A 92 -1.17 11.69 -3.31
C TRP A 92 -1.99 12.65 -4.17
N LEU A 93 -3.31 12.45 -4.17
CA LEU A 93 -4.23 13.21 -4.99
C LEU A 93 -4.71 14.44 -4.24
N LYS A 94 -4.80 15.58 -4.92
CA LYS A 94 -5.41 16.82 -4.41
C LYS A 94 -6.71 17.09 -5.15
N SER A 95 -7.74 17.47 -4.43
CA SER A 95 -9.06 17.78 -4.99
C SER A 95 -9.77 18.89 -4.20
N THR A 96 -10.80 19.48 -4.82
CA THR A 96 -11.66 20.48 -4.18
C THR A 96 -12.72 19.86 -3.26
N SER A 97 -12.98 18.56 -3.39
CA SER A 97 -13.91 17.78 -2.57
C SER A 97 -13.33 16.41 -2.25
N LYS A 98 -13.92 15.73 -1.28
CA LYS A 98 -13.60 14.33 -0.98
C LYS A 98 -13.72 13.46 -2.25
N LEU A 99 -12.74 12.58 -2.46
CA LEU A 99 -12.74 11.63 -3.58
C LEU A 99 -13.15 10.26 -3.06
N ASP A 100 -14.34 9.83 -3.44
CA ASP A 100 -14.82 8.48 -3.21
C ASP A 100 -14.60 7.60 -4.46
N ASN A 101 -14.35 6.32 -4.26
CA ASN A 101 -14.23 5.31 -5.32
C ASN A 101 -13.32 5.71 -6.49
N VAL A 102 -12.07 6.05 -6.19
CA VAL A 102 -11.09 6.55 -7.16
C VAL A 102 -10.84 5.58 -8.31
N LEU A 103 -10.87 4.26 -8.09
CA LEU A 103 -10.65 3.24 -9.12
C LEU A 103 -11.76 3.22 -10.17
N ALA A 104 -13.00 3.61 -9.83
CA ALA A 104 -14.10 3.69 -10.77
C ALA A 104 -13.99 4.85 -11.76
N ARG A 105 -13.18 5.87 -11.43
CA ARG A 105 -13.07 7.07 -12.25
C ARG A 105 -12.45 6.75 -13.62
N SER A 106 -12.92 7.45 -14.64
CA SER A 106 -12.41 7.31 -16.01
C SER A 106 -10.97 7.76 -16.16
N ASP A 107 -10.49 8.67 -15.29
CA ASP A 107 -9.14 9.21 -15.28
C ASP A 107 -8.18 8.45 -14.35
N ASN A 108 -8.63 7.40 -13.67
CA ASN A 108 -7.75 6.63 -12.80
C ASN A 108 -6.75 5.80 -13.61
N ARG A 109 -5.47 6.14 -13.47
CA ARG A 109 -4.37 5.52 -14.21
C ARG A 109 -4.20 4.01 -13.95
N VAL A 110 -4.39 3.55 -12.71
CA VAL A 110 -4.16 2.13 -12.33
C VAL A 110 -5.26 1.26 -12.92
N SER A 111 -6.52 1.69 -12.76
CA SER A 111 -7.65 0.97 -13.34
C SER A 111 -7.63 1.02 -14.87
N GLN A 112 -7.19 2.13 -15.48
CA GLN A 112 -7.00 2.21 -16.92
C GLN A 112 -5.90 1.30 -17.45
N ALA A 113 -4.74 1.25 -16.79
CA ALA A 113 -3.65 0.37 -17.17
C ALA A 113 -4.09 -1.10 -17.16
N LEU A 114 -4.80 -1.54 -16.10
CA LEU A 114 -5.34 -2.89 -16.04
C LEU A 114 -6.42 -3.13 -17.13
N LYS A 115 -7.38 -2.21 -17.29
CA LYS A 115 -8.43 -2.34 -18.33
C LYS A 115 -7.84 -2.46 -19.74
N LYS A 116 -6.78 -1.70 -20.04
CA LYS A 116 -6.04 -1.77 -21.31
C LYS A 116 -5.33 -3.11 -21.50
N ALA A 117 -4.74 -3.68 -20.45
CA ALA A 117 -4.18 -5.03 -20.54
C ALA A 117 -5.28 -6.09 -20.76
N GLN A 118 -6.40 -5.98 -20.04
CA GLN A 118 -7.54 -6.88 -20.15
C GLN A 118 -8.20 -6.84 -21.53
N SER A 119 -8.32 -5.66 -22.15
CA SER A 119 -8.85 -5.54 -23.52
C SER A 119 -7.95 -6.18 -24.57
N GLN A 120 -6.68 -6.41 -24.25
CA GLN A 120 -5.71 -7.14 -25.07
C GLN A 120 -5.65 -8.64 -24.72
N GLY A 121 -6.54 -9.13 -23.86
CA GLY A 121 -6.55 -10.52 -23.38
C GLY A 121 -5.43 -10.85 -22.38
N LYS A 122 -4.73 -9.85 -21.84
CA LYS A 122 -3.70 -10.00 -20.79
C LYS A 122 -4.29 -9.71 -19.42
N SER A 123 -3.71 -10.26 -18.34
CA SER A 123 -4.07 -9.89 -16.95
C SER A 123 -5.58 -9.99 -16.65
N THR A 124 -6.26 -10.96 -17.29
CA THR A 124 -7.72 -11.12 -17.21
C THR A 124 -8.21 -11.61 -15.85
N LYS A 125 -7.31 -12.22 -15.08
CA LYS A 125 -7.56 -12.70 -13.71
C LYS A 125 -7.15 -11.69 -12.65
N SER A 126 -6.54 -10.58 -13.07
CA SER A 126 -5.92 -9.65 -12.14
C SER A 126 -6.95 -8.87 -11.35
N PHE A 127 -6.57 -8.57 -10.11
CA PHE A 127 -7.45 -7.94 -9.14
C PHE A 127 -6.71 -6.87 -8.37
N ILE A 128 -7.33 -5.69 -8.21
CA ILE A 128 -6.75 -4.56 -7.46
C ILE A 128 -7.45 -4.44 -6.10
N VAL A 129 -6.67 -4.26 -5.03
CA VAL A 129 -7.16 -3.75 -3.75
C VAL A 129 -6.54 -2.38 -3.52
N ALA A 130 -7.39 -1.37 -3.32
CA ALA A 130 -6.95 -0.02 -3.01
C ALA A 130 -7.42 0.43 -1.62
N PHE A 131 -6.55 1.10 -0.89
CA PHE A 131 -6.90 1.80 0.34
C PHE A 131 -6.74 3.30 0.10
N ASN A 132 -7.82 4.06 0.23
CA ASN A 132 -7.84 5.50 0.02
C ASN A 132 -8.03 6.18 1.37
N LEU A 133 -6.96 6.70 1.96
CA LEU A 133 -7.08 7.52 3.17
C LEU A 133 -7.53 8.92 2.75
N GLN A 134 -8.77 9.25 3.09
CA GLN A 134 -9.42 10.51 2.75
C GLN A 134 -9.10 11.54 3.84
N ILE A 135 -8.34 12.56 3.47
CA ILE A 135 -7.76 13.54 4.39
C ILE A 135 -8.56 14.83 4.29
N PRO A 136 -9.24 15.26 5.37
CA PRO A 136 -9.94 16.54 5.39
C PRO A 136 -8.94 17.70 5.43
N GLY A 137 -9.32 18.83 4.86
CA GLY A 137 -8.51 20.04 4.88
C GLY A 137 -9.19 21.17 4.14
N LYS A 138 -8.53 22.33 4.03
CA LYS A 138 -8.97 23.42 3.15
C LYS A 138 -9.05 22.94 1.71
N ASP A 139 -8.05 22.18 1.30
CA ASP A 139 -8.08 21.32 0.13
C ASP A 139 -8.22 19.87 0.62
N HIS A 140 -8.93 19.03 -0.14
CA HIS A 140 -9.02 17.61 0.16
C HIS A 140 -7.83 16.88 -0.44
N TYR A 141 -7.32 15.90 0.30
CA TYR A 141 -6.27 15.01 -0.19
C TYR A 141 -6.69 13.55 -0.05
N SER A 142 -6.20 12.71 -0.95
CA SER A 142 -6.36 11.27 -0.93
C SER A 142 -4.97 10.63 -1.02
N ALA A 143 -4.58 9.90 0.02
CA ALA A 143 -3.42 9.01 -0.02
C ALA A 143 -3.91 7.62 -0.42
N VAL A 144 -3.70 7.24 -1.68
CA VAL A 144 -4.23 5.99 -2.24
C VAL A 144 -3.10 4.99 -2.41
N PHE A 145 -3.26 3.81 -1.82
CA PHE A 145 -2.31 2.71 -1.86
C PHE A 145 -2.89 1.59 -2.72
N TYR A 146 -2.22 1.24 -3.81
CA TYR A 146 -2.68 0.24 -4.76
C TYR A 146 -1.88 -1.04 -4.65
N PHE A 147 -2.59 -2.16 -4.47
CA PHE A 147 -2.02 -3.50 -4.48
C PHE A 147 -2.76 -4.38 -5.49
N ALA A 148 -2.09 -5.34 -6.10
CA ALA A 148 -2.72 -6.22 -7.06
C ALA A 148 -2.13 -7.63 -7.09
N THR A 149 -2.90 -8.56 -7.66
CA THR A 149 -2.47 -9.91 -8.01
C THR A 149 -2.75 -10.17 -9.49
N GLU A 150 -1.92 -10.98 -10.14
CA GLU A 150 -2.20 -11.55 -11.47
C GLU A 150 -2.92 -12.91 -11.37
N ASP A 151 -2.79 -13.57 -10.22
CA ASP A 151 -3.40 -14.87 -9.95
C ASP A 151 -4.74 -14.71 -9.24
N PRO A 152 -5.70 -15.64 -9.45
CA PRO A 152 -6.97 -15.61 -8.73
C PRO A 152 -6.76 -15.66 -7.21
N ILE A 153 -7.49 -14.83 -6.49
CA ILE A 153 -7.52 -14.87 -5.03
C ILE A 153 -8.13 -16.21 -4.60
N SER A 154 -7.41 -16.98 -3.79
CA SER A 154 -7.80 -18.33 -3.40
C SER A 154 -9.17 -18.36 -2.71
N PRO A 155 -10.18 -19.06 -3.26
CA PRO A 155 -11.49 -19.18 -2.63
C PRO A 155 -11.37 -19.71 -1.20
N GLY A 156 -12.17 -19.14 -0.29
CA GLY A 156 -12.17 -19.50 1.13
C GLY A 156 -11.05 -18.87 1.96
N SER A 157 -10.00 -18.30 1.34
CA SER A 157 -8.98 -17.55 2.09
C SER A 157 -9.57 -16.33 2.81
N LEU A 158 -8.92 -15.87 3.88
CA LEU A 158 -9.39 -14.69 4.62
C LEU A 158 -9.47 -13.43 3.74
N LEU A 159 -8.54 -13.25 2.79
CA LEU A 159 -8.59 -12.16 1.82
C LEU A 159 -9.78 -12.30 0.85
N TYR A 160 -10.07 -13.52 0.39
CA TYR A 160 -11.25 -13.78 -0.44
C TYR A 160 -12.54 -13.44 0.31
N GLN A 161 -12.64 -13.85 1.58
CA GLN A 161 -13.79 -13.54 2.43
C GLN A 161 -13.90 -12.04 2.68
N PHE A 162 -12.79 -11.33 2.90
CA PHE A 162 -12.79 -9.88 3.04
C PHE A 162 -13.27 -9.16 1.76
N ILE A 163 -12.84 -9.63 0.59
CA ILE A 163 -13.21 -9.04 -0.69
C ILE A 163 -14.69 -9.26 -1.01
N ASN A 164 -15.21 -10.45 -0.75
CA ASN A 164 -16.56 -10.84 -1.16
C ASN A 164 -17.60 -10.84 -0.02
N GLY A 165 -17.18 -10.54 1.22
CA GLY A 165 -18.04 -10.46 2.39
C GLY A 165 -18.88 -9.18 2.46
N ASP A 166 -19.52 -8.96 3.59
CA ASP A 166 -20.28 -7.74 3.88
C ASP A 166 -19.46 -6.70 4.64
N ASP A 167 -20.00 -5.49 4.78
CA ASP A 167 -19.33 -4.40 5.46
C ASP A 167 -19.20 -4.64 6.97
N ALA A 168 -20.09 -5.44 7.57
CA ALA A 168 -19.98 -5.80 8.97
C ALA A 168 -18.72 -6.65 9.23
N PHE A 169 -18.47 -7.64 8.37
CA PHE A 169 -17.25 -8.41 8.38
C PHE A 169 -16.04 -7.52 8.12
N ARG A 170 -16.05 -6.71 7.06
CA ARG A 170 -14.90 -5.84 6.73
C ARG A 170 -14.57 -4.87 7.86
N ASN A 171 -15.58 -4.24 8.46
CA ASN A 171 -15.40 -3.31 9.57
C ASN A 171 -14.80 -3.99 10.81
N GLN A 172 -15.18 -5.24 11.08
CA GLN A 172 -14.61 -5.96 12.22
C GLN A 172 -13.16 -6.41 12.02
N ARG A 173 -12.69 -6.48 10.77
CA ARG A 173 -11.45 -7.18 10.40
C ARG A 173 -10.40 -6.27 9.76
N PHE A 174 -10.77 -5.17 9.13
CA PHE A 174 -9.82 -4.31 8.43
C PHE A 174 -8.87 -3.64 9.43
N LYS A 175 -7.57 -3.90 9.24
CA LYS A 175 -6.51 -3.50 10.16
C LYS A 175 -5.37 -2.82 9.42
N ILE A 176 -4.74 -1.87 10.10
CA ILE A 176 -3.47 -1.27 9.71
C ILE A 176 -2.43 -1.53 10.79
N VAL A 177 -1.18 -1.71 10.39
CA VAL A 177 0.00 -1.71 11.26
C VAL A 177 0.99 -0.66 10.76
N ASN A 178 1.48 0.18 11.68
CA ASN A 178 2.36 1.29 11.37
C ASN A 178 3.70 1.13 12.09
N ARG A 179 4.79 1.46 11.40
CA ARG A 179 6.14 1.55 11.98
C ARG A 179 6.78 2.87 11.57
N ILE A 180 7.14 3.70 12.54
CA ILE A 180 7.88 4.93 12.28
C ILE A 180 9.37 4.61 12.15
N VAL A 181 9.87 4.71 10.91
CA VAL A 181 11.27 4.46 10.58
C VAL A 181 12.13 5.65 10.96
N LYS A 182 11.70 6.84 10.54
CA LYS A 182 12.35 8.12 10.79
C LYS A 182 11.29 9.14 11.20
N GLY A 183 11.64 10.03 12.12
CA GLY A 183 10.76 11.13 12.51
C GLY A 183 11.03 11.64 13.92
N PRO A 184 10.52 12.82 14.26
CA PRO A 184 10.60 13.39 15.61
C PRO A 184 9.98 12.45 16.66
N TRP A 185 10.47 12.53 17.90
CA TRP A 185 9.99 11.68 19.00
C TRP A 185 8.48 11.80 19.23
N ILE A 186 7.91 13.00 19.03
CA ILE A 186 6.47 13.25 19.20
C ILE A 186 5.63 12.49 18.17
N VAL A 187 6.09 12.41 16.92
CA VAL A 187 5.45 11.62 15.87
C VAL A 187 5.59 10.13 16.15
N LYS A 188 6.78 9.69 16.56
CA LYS A 188 7.04 8.31 16.98
C LYS A 188 6.11 7.86 18.10
N LYS A 189 5.91 8.70 19.12
CA LYS A 189 5.02 8.41 20.25
C LYS A 189 3.56 8.39 19.82
N ALA A 190 3.12 9.40 19.05
CA ALA A 190 1.73 9.50 18.60
C ALA A 190 1.34 8.31 17.72
N VAL A 191 2.10 8.02 16.65
CA VAL A 191 1.80 6.88 15.77
C VAL A 191 2.09 5.55 16.46
N GLY A 192 3.12 5.48 17.31
CA GLY A 192 3.46 4.26 18.07
C GLY A 192 2.37 3.80 19.03
N ASN A 193 1.64 4.73 19.67
CA ASN A 193 0.47 4.39 20.49
C ASN A 193 -0.66 3.73 19.68
N TYR A 194 -0.64 3.90 18.35
CA TYR A 194 -1.60 3.33 17.40
C TYR A 194 -0.86 2.52 16.32
N ALA A 195 0.23 1.85 16.70
CA ALA A 195 1.05 1.03 15.82
C ALA A 195 0.29 -0.15 15.21
N ALA A 196 -0.84 -0.55 15.80
CA ALA A 196 -1.80 -1.45 15.19
C ALA A 196 -3.22 -0.94 15.50
N CYS A 197 -4.08 -0.83 14.49
CA CYS A 197 -5.43 -0.32 14.64
C CYS A 197 -6.40 -1.08 13.73
N LEU A 198 -7.56 -1.48 14.26
CA LEU A 198 -8.69 -1.95 13.46
C LEU A 198 -9.40 -0.74 12.85
N LEU A 199 -8.95 -0.31 11.66
CA LEU A 199 -9.48 0.86 10.97
C LEU A 199 -10.98 0.76 10.75
N GLY A 200 -11.48 -0.43 10.38
CA GLY A 200 -12.90 -0.65 10.15
C GLY A 200 -13.79 -0.43 11.39
N LYS A 201 -13.21 -0.44 12.60
CA LYS A 201 -13.91 -0.11 13.85
C LYS A 201 -13.65 1.33 14.30
N ALA A 202 -12.46 1.84 14.03
CA ALA A 202 -12.01 3.14 14.52
C ALA A 202 -12.43 4.32 13.64
N LEU A 203 -12.74 4.05 12.37
CA LEU A 203 -13.07 5.04 11.34
C LEU A 203 -14.26 4.58 10.51
N THR A 204 -14.97 5.53 9.93
CA THR A 204 -15.93 5.25 8.86
C THR A 204 -15.18 4.78 7.62
N CYS A 205 -15.47 3.55 7.19
CA CYS A 205 -14.94 2.96 5.97
C CYS A 205 -16.08 2.73 4.98
N ASN A 206 -15.92 3.18 3.73
CA ASN A 206 -16.84 2.84 2.63
C ASN A 206 -16.15 1.86 1.68
N TYR A 207 -16.87 0.81 1.28
CA TYR A 207 -16.32 -0.29 0.49
C TYR A 207 -16.92 -0.30 -0.91
N HIS A 208 -16.06 -0.19 -1.92
CA HIS A 208 -16.47 -0.15 -3.32
C HIS A 208 -15.95 -1.39 -4.06
N ARG A 209 -16.84 -2.31 -4.40
CA ARG A 209 -16.52 -3.55 -5.11
C ARG A 209 -16.89 -3.43 -6.60
N GLY A 210 -15.89 -3.40 -7.48
CA GLY A 210 -16.07 -3.43 -8.93
C GLY A 210 -16.03 -4.84 -9.53
N GLY A 211 -15.75 -5.00 -10.82
CA GLY A 211 -15.46 -6.31 -11.41
C GLY A 211 -14.11 -6.86 -10.94
N SER A 212 -13.05 -6.09 -11.22
CA SER A 212 -11.64 -6.47 -10.96
C SER A 212 -10.99 -5.66 -9.83
N TYR A 213 -11.78 -5.07 -8.93
CA TYR A 213 -11.21 -4.37 -7.77
C TYR A 213 -12.10 -4.34 -6.53
N LEU A 214 -11.46 -4.08 -5.39
CA LEU A 214 -12.06 -3.57 -4.16
C LEU A 214 -11.33 -2.28 -3.76
N GLU A 215 -12.06 -1.22 -3.46
CA GLU A 215 -11.52 -0.01 -2.86
C GLU A 215 -12.13 0.21 -1.48
N ILE A 216 -11.30 0.64 -0.53
CA ILE A 216 -11.69 1.00 0.82
C ILE A 216 -11.38 2.47 1.04
N ASP A 217 -12.43 3.29 1.06
CA ASP A 217 -12.36 4.69 1.41
C ASP A 217 -12.38 4.84 2.92
N VAL A 218 -11.31 5.36 3.50
CA VAL A 218 -11.13 5.53 4.94
C VAL A 218 -11.25 7.00 5.27
N ASP A 219 -12.37 7.39 5.87
CA ASP A 219 -12.63 8.78 6.24
C ASP A 219 -11.88 9.14 7.53
N ILE A 220 -10.74 9.81 7.41
CA ILE A 220 -9.94 10.23 8.57
C ILE A 220 -10.70 11.26 9.42
N ALA A 221 -11.59 12.06 8.84
CA ALA A 221 -12.36 13.08 9.56
C ALA A 221 -13.35 12.48 10.56
N SER A 222 -13.72 11.20 10.38
CA SER A 222 -14.63 10.48 11.27
C SER A 222 -14.08 10.23 12.68
N SER A 223 -12.78 10.45 12.91
CA SER A 223 -12.15 10.36 14.23
C SER A 223 -11.25 11.55 14.52
N THR A 224 -11.57 12.26 15.61
CA THR A 224 -10.76 13.39 16.10
C THR A 224 -9.34 12.97 16.43
N ILE A 225 -9.15 11.76 16.96
CA ILE A 225 -7.83 11.19 17.29
C ILE A 225 -7.05 10.90 16.01
N ALA A 226 -7.65 10.21 15.04
CA ALA A 226 -6.97 9.89 13.79
C ALA A 226 -6.59 11.16 13.02
N ASN A 227 -7.51 12.12 12.96
CA ASN A 227 -7.26 13.41 12.32
C ASN A 227 -6.11 14.17 12.99
N ALA A 228 -6.05 14.19 14.34
CA ALA A 228 -4.95 14.82 15.06
C ALA A 228 -3.59 14.14 14.80
N ILE A 229 -3.55 12.80 14.79
CA ILE A 229 -2.32 12.04 14.51
C ILE A 229 -1.85 12.28 13.08
N LEU A 230 -2.77 12.27 12.11
CA LEU A 230 -2.43 12.51 10.72
C LEU A 230 -1.89 13.92 10.51
N HIS A 231 -2.57 14.96 11.01
CA HIS A 231 -2.10 16.34 10.88
C HIS A 231 -0.75 16.56 11.57
N LEU A 232 -0.51 15.91 12.71
CA LEU A 232 0.81 15.89 13.34
C LEU A 232 1.85 15.30 12.39
N ALA A 233 1.59 14.12 11.79
CA ALA A 233 2.53 13.50 10.86
C ALA A 233 2.77 14.35 9.61
N LEU A 234 1.72 14.96 9.04
CA LEU A 234 1.81 15.85 7.88
C LEU A 234 2.63 17.11 8.18
N GLY A 235 2.55 17.65 9.39
CA GLY A 235 3.41 18.75 9.85
C GLY A 235 4.91 18.43 9.80
N TYR A 236 5.25 17.14 9.75
CA TYR A 236 6.62 16.64 9.64
C TYR A 236 6.87 15.84 8.36
N ALA A 237 6.04 15.98 7.33
CA ALA A 237 6.09 15.17 6.10
C ALA A 237 7.47 15.12 5.43
N THR A 238 8.27 16.19 5.54
CA THR A 238 9.64 16.26 4.97
C THR A 238 10.70 15.52 5.79
N SER A 239 10.35 15.02 6.98
CA SER A 239 11.28 14.43 7.95
C SER A 239 10.78 13.12 8.58
N VAL A 240 9.59 12.67 8.20
CA VAL A 240 8.97 11.44 8.67
C VAL A 240 9.02 10.37 7.58
N THR A 241 9.26 9.13 7.99
CA THR A 241 9.19 7.93 7.15
C THR A 241 8.38 6.90 7.91
N ILE A 242 7.30 6.40 7.30
CA ILE A 242 6.31 5.55 7.95
C ILE A 242 6.09 4.33 7.08
N ASP A 243 6.35 3.15 7.63
CA ASP A 243 5.88 1.91 7.01
C ASP A 243 4.42 1.71 7.42
N MET A 244 3.52 1.59 6.43
CA MET A 244 2.09 1.32 6.61
C MET A 244 1.77 -0.03 5.97
N GLY A 245 1.38 -1.01 6.80
CA GLY A 245 0.95 -2.34 6.36
C GLY A 245 -0.55 -2.52 6.55
N PHE A 246 -1.22 -3.03 5.53
CA PHE A 246 -2.66 -3.30 5.55
C PHE A 246 -2.91 -4.80 5.62
N LEU A 247 -3.88 -5.22 6.44
CA LEU A 247 -4.22 -6.63 6.60
C LEU A 247 -5.67 -6.84 7.05
N VAL A 248 -6.11 -8.10 6.96
CA VAL A 248 -7.34 -8.58 7.56
C VAL A 248 -6.97 -9.28 8.87
N GLU A 249 -7.56 -8.87 9.98
CA GLU A 249 -7.28 -9.46 11.29
C GLU A 249 -7.85 -10.88 11.41
N ALA A 250 -6.99 -11.84 11.69
CA ALA A 250 -7.37 -13.20 12.04
C ALA A 250 -7.94 -13.26 13.47
N GLN A 251 -9.10 -13.88 13.64
CA GLN A 251 -9.79 -14.12 14.91
C GLN A 251 -10.02 -15.62 15.21
N THR A 252 -9.85 -16.52 14.24
CA THR A 252 -9.89 -17.98 14.45
C THR A 252 -8.53 -18.64 14.17
N GLU A 253 -8.36 -19.90 14.57
CA GLU A 253 -7.10 -20.63 14.41
C GLU A 253 -6.77 -20.93 12.94
N ASP A 254 -7.78 -21.22 12.12
CA ASP A 254 -7.66 -21.48 10.68
C ASP A 254 -7.34 -20.22 9.85
N GLU A 255 -7.57 -19.04 10.42
CA GLU A 255 -7.20 -17.75 9.83
C GLU A 255 -5.73 -17.37 10.09
N LEU A 256 -5.01 -18.12 10.93
CA LEU A 256 -3.61 -17.84 11.31
C LEU A 256 -2.60 -18.63 10.46
N PRO A 257 -1.38 -18.09 10.24
CA PRO A 257 -0.88 -16.80 10.71
C PRO A 257 -1.47 -15.61 9.94
N GLU A 258 -1.53 -14.43 10.56
CA GLU A 258 -1.88 -13.19 9.87
C GLU A 258 -0.86 -12.90 8.74
N LYS A 259 -1.36 -12.45 7.58
CA LYS A 259 -0.54 -12.01 6.45
C LYS A 259 -0.89 -10.58 6.04
N LEU A 260 0.11 -9.83 5.61
CA LEU A 260 -0.10 -8.51 5.02
C LEU A 260 -0.77 -8.66 3.65
N ILE A 261 -1.79 -7.85 3.38
CA ILE A 261 -2.27 -7.63 2.02
C ILE A 261 -1.14 -6.97 1.21
N GLY A 262 -0.52 -5.96 1.80
CA GLY A 262 0.68 -5.31 1.31
C GLY A 262 1.09 -4.16 2.23
N ALA A 263 2.24 -3.55 1.96
CA ALA A 263 2.71 -2.39 2.69
C ALA A 263 3.42 -1.37 1.79
N VAL A 264 3.41 -0.12 2.25
CA VAL A 264 4.08 1.03 1.62
C VAL A 264 4.88 1.81 2.66
N ARG A 265 6.02 2.36 2.24
CA ARG A 265 6.88 3.31 2.97
C ARG A 265 6.80 4.68 2.33
#